data_AF-A0A8E2H8Q2-F1
#
_entry.id   AF-A0A8E2H8Q2-F1
#
_cell.length_a   1.000
_cell.length_b   1.000
_cell.length_c   1.000
_cell.angle_alpha   90.00
_cell.angle_beta   90.00
_cell.angle_gamma   90.00
#
_symmetry.space_group_name_H-M   'P 1'
#
loop_
_entity.id
_entity.type
_entity.pdbx_description
1 polymer ?
#
loop_
_entity_poly.entity_id
_entity_poly.type
_entity_poly.pdbx_seq_one_letter_code
_entity_poly.pdbx_strand_id
1 'polypeptide(L)'
;MPLNIAQRIANDYGVIRTIGSHMSGNDKQALPNLLNRISQAEWPDCLIKRAEVCLKIAKEHREVRKEEVNKKSHAPVSGVTKIMWFIRPKGWTMFDRFARIGLIGGQNSAMAFYKQLSNSGFLDLAYEINNLCRFHGFNDLWGERIIDKFLLARGSWPSRVNGFDGGLAEAKVVGNWYLHMQHPDVEKRLVSLAADVAQILNDTSLPMNSTDLK
;
A
#
# COMPACT_ATOMS: atom_id res chain seq x y z
N MET A 1 14.28 -3.95 -10.38
CA MET A 1 13.31 -3.96 -11.49
C MET A 1 13.76 -2.96 -12.54
N PRO A 2 13.81 -3.31 -13.83
CA PRO A 2 14.06 -2.37 -14.93
C PRO A 2 13.08 -1.19 -14.94
N LEU A 3 13.56 0.03 -15.26
CA LEU A 3 12.75 1.26 -15.25
C LEU A 3 11.57 1.22 -16.24
N ASN A 4 11.76 0.58 -17.40
CA ASN A 4 10.71 0.39 -18.41
C ASN A 4 9.53 -0.46 -17.89
N ILE A 5 9.79 -1.46 -17.05
CA ILE A 5 8.74 -2.28 -16.41
C ILE A 5 8.00 -1.43 -15.37
N ALA A 6 8.71 -0.68 -14.53
CA ALA A 6 8.08 0.22 -13.56
C ALA A 6 7.21 1.29 -14.24
N GLN A 7 7.64 1.80 -15.40
CA GLN A 7 6.87 2.74 -16.19
C GLN A 7 5.59 2.11 -16.75
N ARG A 8 5.67 0.90 -17.30
CA ARG A 8 4.48 0.17 -17.79
C ARG A 8 3.47 -0.05 -16.66
N ILE A 9 3.95 -0.52 -15.51
CA ILE A 9 3.11 -0.71 -14.32
C ILE A 9 2.45 0.60 -13.87
N ALA A 10 3.19 1.71 -13.82
CA ALA A 10 2.63 3.00 -13.44
C ALA A 10 1.50 3.46 -14.40
N ASN A 11 1.61 3.14 -15.69
CA ASN A 11 0.55 3.36 -16.69
C ASN A 11 -0.66 2.47 -16.41
N ASP A 12 -0.45 1.15 -16.31
CA ASP A 12 -1.51 0.15 -16.23
C ASP A 12 -2.37 0.32 -14.96
N TYR A 13 -1.75 0.70 -13.85
CA TYR A 13 -2.43 0.91 -12.57
C TYR A 13 -2.97 2.34 -12.40
N GLY A 14 -2.94 3.16 -13.46
CA GLY A 14 -3.49 4.52 -13.46
C GLY A 14 -2.79 5.48 -12.48
N VAL A 15 -1.61 5.11 -11.96
CA VAL A 15 -0.85 5.92 -10.99
C VAL A 15 -0.44 7.26 -11.60
N ILE A 16 -0.27 7.28 -12.93
CA ILE A 16 0.01 8.48 -13.72
C ILE A 16 -1.06 9.56 -13.55
N ARG A 17 -2.34 9.21 -13.36
CA ARG A 17 -3.39 10.20 -13.14
C ARG A 17 -3.12 11.05 -11.89
N THR A 18 -2.53 10.42 -10.87
CA THR A 18 -2.19 11.06 -9.58
C THR A 18 -0.86 11.81 -9.64
N ILE A 19 0.07 11.36 -10.49
CA ILE A 19 1.42 11.93 -10.61
C ILE A 19 1.47 13.08 -11.63
N GLY A 20 0.66 13.01 -12.69
CA GLY A 20 0.64 13.99 -13.77
C GLY A 20 -0.63 13.86 -14.61
N SER A 21 -1.72 14.50 -14.20
CA SER A 21 -2.90 14.63 -15.03
C SER A 21 -2.63 15.59 -16.21
N HIS A 22 -2.83 15.04 -17.42
CA HIS A 22 -2.69 15.62 -18.77
C HIS A 22 -1.27 15.67 -19.36
N MET A 23 -0.83 14.51 -19.87
CA MET A 23 0.37 14.35 -20.72
C MET A 23 0.22 15.02 -22.10
N SER A 24 0.05 16.34 -22.15
CA SER A 24 0.20 17.12 -23.39
C SER A 24 1.57 17.80 -23.42
N GLY A 25 2.32 17.57 -24.50
CA GLY A 25 3.48 18.38 -24.91
C GLY A 25 4.80 18.09 -24.19
N ASN A 26 4.94 18.50 -22.93
CA ASN A 26 6.24 18.54 -22.22
C ASN A 26 6.33 17.65 -20.96
N ASP A 27 5.21 17.08 -20.48
CA ASP A 27 5.14 16.27 -19.24
C ASP A 27 5.68 14.82 -19.41
N LYS A 28 6.28 14.49 -20.57
CA LYS A 28 6.78 13.13 -20.89
C LYS A 28 7.96 12.70 -20.02
N GLN A 29 8.71 13.65 -19.44
CA GLN A 29 9.88 13.38 -18.59
C GLN A 29 9.55 13.29 -17.10
N ALA A 30 8.36 13.72 -16.66
CA ALA A 30 8.01 13.76 -15.24
C ALA A 30 8.02 12.36 -14.59
N LEU A 31 7.45 11.37 -15.27
CA LEU A 31 7.44 9.98 -14.78
C LEU A 31 8.84 9.33 -14.84
N PRO A 32 9.59 9.36 -15.97
CA PRO A 32 10.98 8.90 -15.99
C PRO A 32 11.86 9.53 -14.90
N ASN A 33 11.76 10.84 -14.68
CA ASN A 33 12.52 11.54 -13.64
C ASN A 33 12.10 11.11 -12.23
N LEU A 34 10.82 10.85 -12.01
CA LEU A 34 10.33 10.29 -10.75
C LEU A 34 10.85 8.86 -10.53
N LEU A 35 10.77 7.99 -11.54
CA LEU A 35 11.27 6.62 -11.47
C LEU A 35 12.78 6.59 -11.24
N ASN A 36 13.53 7.48 -11.88
CA ASN A 36 14.97 7.60 -11.67
C ASN A 36 15.29 7.97 -10.21
N ARG A 37 14.63 9.00 -9.66
CA ARG A 37 14.76 9.36 -8.24
C ARG A 37 14.41 8.20 -7.30
N ILE A 38 13.31 7.49 -7.58
CA ILE A 38 12.91 6.31 -6.81
C ILE A 38 13.96 5.20 -6.89
N SER A 39 14.56 4.96 -8.05
CA SER A 39 15.57 3.92 -8.22
C SER A 39 16.89 4.21 -7.50
N GLN A 40 17.24 5.50 -7.39
CA GLN A 40 18.45 5.99 -6.74
C GLN A 40 18.28 6.24 -5.23
N ALA A 41 17.04 6.30 -4.75
CA ALA A 41 16.78 6.54 -3.34
C ALA A 41 17.29 5.38 -2.47
N GLU A 42 17.96 5.75 -1.37
CA GLU A 42 18.23 4.82 -0.29
C GLU A 42 16.92 4.22 0.23
N TRP A 43 16.94 2.92 0.56
CA TRP A 43 15.77 2.20 1.05
C TRP A 43 16.03 1.66 2.45
N PRO A 44 15.63 2.42 3.49
CA PRO A 44 15.87 2.07 4.89
C PRO A 44 15.18 0.77 5.31
N ASP A 45 15.55 0.19 6.45
CA ASP A 45 14.93 -1.06 6.93
C ASP A 45 13.62 -0.88 7.72
N CYS A 46 13.30 0.34 8.18
CA CYS A 46 12.08 0.60 8.93
C CYS A 46 11.02 1.37 8.12
N LEU A 47 9.74 1.07 8.39
CA LEU A 47 8.59 1.64 7.69
C LEU A 47 8.54 3.17 7.75
N ILE A 48 8.86 3.75 8.91
CA ILE A 48 8.78 5.19 9.13
C ILE A 48 9.79 5.91 8.22
N LYS A 49 11.04 5.43 8.16
CA LYS A 49 12.08 6.01 7.30
C LYS A 49 11.77 5.82 5.81
N ARG A 50 11.22 4.66 5.40
CA ARG A 50 10.73 4.44 4.03
C ARG A 50 9.62 5.43 3.65
N ALA A 51 8.73 5.73 4.59
CA ALA A 51 7.67 6.72 4.39
C ALA A 51 8.21 8.15 4.27
N GLU A 52 9.22 8.51 5.07
CA GLU A 52 9.96 9.78 4.95
C GLU A 52 10.59 9.92 3.54
N VAL A 53 11.21 8.86 3.02
CA VAL A 53 11.74 8.82 1.65
C VAL A 53 10.64 9.08 0.61
N CYS A 54 9.50 8.40 0.72
CA CYS A 54 8.37 8.61 -0.20
C CYS A 54 7.84 10.04 -0.14
N LEU A 55 7.72 10.61 1.07
CA LEU A 55 7.27 11.99 1.28
C LEU A 55 8.25 13.00 0.69
N LYS A 56 9.57 12.77 0.87
CA LYS A 56 10.63 13.60 0.29
C LYS A 56 10.54 13.59 -1.23
N ILE A 57 10.51 12.40 -1.85
CA ILE A 57 10.41 12.24 -3.31
C ILE A 57 9.13 12.90 -3.84
N ALA A 58 7.98 12.74 -3.17
CA ALA A 58 6.73 13.36 -3.58
C ALA A 58 6.76 14.90 -3.50
N LYS A 59 7.43 15.46 -2.48
CA LYS A 59 7.63 16.91 -2.35
C LYS A 59 8.55 17.43 -3.45
N GLU A 60 9.69 16.79 -3.67
CA GLU A 60 10.62 17.18 -4.75
C GLU A 60 9.97 17.07 -6.12
N HIS A 61 9.14 16.06 -6.35
CA HIS A 61 8.40 15.91 -7.61
C HIS A 61 7.41 17.06 -7.80
N ARG A 62 6.72 17.47 -6.73
CA ARG A 62 5.80 18.60 -6.76
C ARG A 62 6.50 19.92 -7.04
N GLU A 63 7.66 20.19 -6.43
CA GLU A 63 8.35 21.47 -6.63
C GLU A 63 8.84 21.61 -8.07
N VAL A 64 9.44 20.57 -8.66
CA VAL A 64 9.80 20.55 -10.08
C VAL A 64 8.58 20.85 -10.97
N ARG A 65 7.43 20.22 -10.67
CA ARG A 65 6.21 20.44 -11.45
C ARG A 65 5.61 21.85 -11.27
N LYS A 66 5.75 22.43 -10.08
CA LYS A 66 5.28 23.79 -9.79
C LYS A 66 6.06 24.81 -10.60
N GLU A 67 7.36 24.62 -10.75
CA GLU A 67 8.24 25.42 -11.62
C GLU A 67 7.85 25.29 -13.09
N GLU A 68 7.51 24.08 -13.55
CA GLU A 68 7.20 23.81 -14.96
C GLU A 68 5.80 24.27 -15.41
N VAL A 69 4.78 24.11 -14.57
CA VAL A 69 3.36 24.24 -15.00
C VAL A 69 2.64 25.40 -14.29
N ASN A 70 3.28 26.06 -13.31
CA ASN A 70 2.71 27.14 -12.50
C ASN A 70 1.30 26.82 -11.93
N LYS A 71 1.03 25.54 -11.64
CA LYS A 71 -0.24 25.06 -11.07
C LYS A 71 -0.04 24.60 -9.64
N LYS A 72 -0.94 25.04 -8.74
CA LYS A 72 -1.03 24.49 -7.39
C LYS A 72 -1.54 23.05 -7.46
N SER A 73 -0.67 22.10 -7.14
CA SER A 73 -1.02 20.69 -6.96
C SER A 73 -0.56 20.19 -5.60
N HIS A 74 -1.22 19.16 -5.08
CA HIS A 74 -0.77 18.45 -3.88
C HIS A 74 0.36 17.48 -4.23
N ALA A 75 1.25 17.21 -3.27
CA ALA A 75 2.30 16.20 -3.45
C ALA A 75 1.65 14.82 -3.69
N PRO A 76 2.04 14.06 -4.73
CA PRO A 76 1.39 12.80 -5.10
C PRO A 76 1.87 11.63 -4.22
N VAL A 77 1.77 11.76 -2.89
CA VAL A 77 2.32 10.80 -1.93
C VAL A 77 1.79 9.38 -2.16
N SER A 78 0.48 9.22 -2.36
CA SER A 78 -0.11 7.91 -2.67
C SER A 78 0.40 7.32 -3.99
N GLY A 79 0.69 8.17 -4.98
CA GLY A 79 1.30 7.73 -6.23
C GLY A 79 2.71 7.21 -6.04
N VAL A 80 3.53 7.92 -5.26
CA VAL A 80 4.91 7.52 -4.96
C VAL A 80 4.94 6.22 -4.15
N THR A 81 4.11 6.08 -3.12
CA THR A 81 4.07 4.86 -2.30
C THR A 81 3.63 3.63 -3.11
N LYS A 82 2.72 3.80 -4.09
CA LYS A 82 2.33 2.75 -5.05
C LYS A 82 3.47 2.35 -5.98
N ILE A 83 4.21 3.31 -6.52
CA ILE A 83 5.38 2.97 -7.36
C ILE A 83 6.43 2.23 -6.53
N MET A 84 6.72 2.74 -5.32
CA MET A 84 7.64 2.08 -4.39
C MET A 84 7.19 0.65 -4.06
N TRP A 85 5.89 0.43 -3.90
CA TRP A 85 5.32 -0.90 -3.70
C TRP A 85 5.65 -1.89 -4.82
N PHE A 86 5.67 -1.45 -6.08
CA PHE A 86 6.11 -2.33 -7.18
C PHE A 86 7.62 -2.52 -7.24
N ILE A 87 8.40 -1.46 -7.01
CA ILE A 87 9.86 -1.47 -7.21
C ILE A 87 10.60 -2.10 -6.01
N ARG A 88 10.09 -1.87 -4.80
CA ARG A 88 10.61 -2.35 -3.51
C ARG A 88 9.54 -3.17 -2.78
N PRO A 89 9.20 -4.36 -3.30
CA PRO A 89 8.03 -5.08 -2.86
C PRO A 89 8.14 -5.77 -1.47
N LYS A 90 9.33 -5.81 -0.87
CA LYS A 90 9.59 -6.45 0.44
C LYS A 90 9.49 -5.47 1.61
N GLY A 91 8.88 -5.90 2.70
CA GLY A 91 8.65 -5.17 3.94
C GLY A 91 7.86 -3.87 3.77
N TRP A 92 7.00 -3.78 2.75
CA TRP A 92 6.35 -2.53 2.40
C TRP A 92 4.93 -2.72 1.87
N THR A 93 4.04 -1.84 2.32
CA THR A 93 2.67 -1.67 1.81
C THR A 93 2.48 -0.26 1.26
N MET A 94 1.58 -0.10 0.29
CA MET A 94 1.28 1.20 -0.30
C MET A 94 0.29 2.00 0.57
N PHE A 95 0.55 3.29 0.71
CA PHE A 95 -0.47 4.25 1.19
C PHE A 95 -1.50 4.52 0.08
N ASP A 96 -2.55 3.71 0.05
CA ASP A 96 -3.72 3.85 -0.82
C ASP A 96 -4.99 4.24 -0.03
N ARG A 97 -6.01 4.76 -0.72
CA ARG A 97 -7.31 5.08 -0.13
C ARG A 97 -7.90 3.88 0.63
N PHE A 98 -7.90 2.69 0.07
CA PHE A 98 -8.47 1.54 0.75
C PHE A 98 -7.54 1.03 1.85
N ALA A 99 -6.23 0.95 1.60
CA ALA A 99 -5.29 0.51 2.62
C ALA A 99 -5.34 1.39 3.90
N ARG A 100 -5.40 2.72 3.74
CA ARG A 100 -5.48 3.65 4.87
C ARG A 100 -6.81 3.61 5.61
N ILE A 101 -7.91 3.22 4.96
CA ILE A 101 -9.23 3.03 5.58
C ILE A 101 -9.30 1.65 6.26
N GLY A 102 -8.66 0.64 5.67
CA GLY A 102 -8.62 -0.71 6.19
C GLY A 102 -7.86 -0.82 7.51
N LEU A 103 -6.88 0.05 7.75
CA LEU A 103 -6.21 0.14 9.04
C LEU A 103 -7.14 0.73 10.11
N ILE A 104 -7.13 0.19 11.33
CA ILE A 104 -8.00 0.65 12.42
C ILE A 104 -7.85 2.16 12.67
N GLY A 105 -8.98 2.81 12.92
CA GLY A 105 -9.09 4.26 13.11
C GLY A 105 -9.11 5.06 11.82
N GLY A 106 -8.70 4.48 10.68
CA GLY A 106 -8.55 5.19 9.42
C GLY A 106 -7.45 6.26 9.49
N GLN A 107 -6.62 6.36 8.46
CA GLN A 107 -5.49 7.29 8.49
C GLN A 107 -5.60 8.33 7.37
N ASN A 108 -5.47 9.60 7.74
CA ASN A 108 -5.61 10.74 6.82
C ASN A 108 -4.27 11.23 6.25
N SER A 109 -3.14 10.75 6.79
CA SER A 109 -1.81 11.05 6.28
C SER A 109 -0.97 9.78 6.15
N ALA A 110 -0.04 9.78 5.19
CA ALA A 110 0.88 8.65 5.01
C ALA A 110 1.70 8.41 6.28
N MET A 111 2.13 9.45 6.98
CA MET A 111 2.96 9.28 8.17
C MET A 111 2.20 8.68 9.35
N ALA A 112 0.95 9.12 9.58
CA ALA A 112 0.10 8.49 10.60
C ALA A 112 -0.19 7.02 10.24
N PHE A 113 -0.41 6.73 8.95
CA PHE A 113 -0.57 5.36 8.46
C PHE A 113 0.65 4.49 8.74
N TYR A 114 1.86 4.90 8.34
CA TYR A 114 3.05 4.07 8.54
C TYR A 114 3.50 3.98 10.01
N LYS A 115 3.22 4.99 10.83
CA LYS A 115 3.41 4.89 12.29
C LYS A 115 2.47 3.86 12.90
N GLN A 116 1.18 3.94 12.60
CA GLN A 116 0.21 2.96 13.09
C GLN A 116 0.58 1.55 12.61
N LEU A 117 0.91 1.40 11.33
CA LEU A 117 1.32 0.12 10.76
C LEU A 117 2.58 -0.46 11.42
N SER A 118 3.55 0.40 11.76
CA SER A 118 4.75 0.00 12.48
C SER A 118 4.45 -0.42 13.92
N ASN A 119 3.62 0.35 14.64
CA ASN A 119 3.18 0.02 16.00
C ASN A 119 2.37 -1.28 16.03
N SER A 120 1.72 -1.59 14.91
CA SER A 120 0.93 -2.79 14.68
C SER A 120 1.77 -4.04 14.34
N GLY A 121 3.10 -3.98 14.37
CA GLY A 121 3.94 -5.16 14.11
C GLY A 121 3.89 -5.68 12.67
N PHE A 122 3.58 -4.81 11.69
CA PHE A 122 3.43 -5.24 10.28
C PHE A 122 4.64 -6.00 9.73
N LEU A 123 5.87 -5.57 10.06
CA LEU A 123 7.08 -6.22 9.55
C LEU A 123 7.24 -7.63 10.12
N ASP A 124 6.94 -7.81 11.41
CA ASP A 124 7.01 -9.10 12.09
C ASP A 124 5.94 -10.04 11.54
N LEU A 125 4.70 -9.59 11.41
CA LEU A 125 3.63 -10.40 10.83
C LEU A 125 3.93 -10.77 9.36
N ALA A 126 4.43 -9.82 8.56
CA ALA A 126 4.82 -10.11 7.18
C ALA A 126 5.93 -11.17 7.13
N TYR A 127 6.90 -11.11 8.05
CA TYR A 127 7.97 -12.10 8.18
C TYR A 127 7.43 -13.49 8.56
N GLU A 128 6.51 -13.56 9.54
CA GLU A 128 5.84 -14.80 9.95
C GLU A 128 5.06 -15.44 8.80
N ILE A 129 4.21 -14.66 8.10
CA ILE A 129 3.46 -15.15 6.95
C ILE A 129 4.40 -15.61 5.84
N ASN A 130 5.49 -14.88 5.58
CA ASN A 130 6.51 -15.29 4.62
C ASN A 130 7.13 -16.65 4.97
N ASN A 131 7.41 -16.91 6.25
CA ASN A 131 7.94 -18.19 6.70
C ASN A 131 6.91 -19.32 6.56
N LEU A 132 5.65 -19.07 6.90
CA LEU A 132 4.56 -20.03 6.69
C LEU A 132 4.38 -20.37 5.21
N CYS A 133 4.38 -19.36 4.35
CA CYS A 133 4.31 -19.56 2.89
C CYS A 133 5.46 -20.46 2.41
N ARG A 134 6.70 -20.19 2.83
CA ARG A 134 7.86 -21.04 2.47
C ARG A 134 7.73 -22.46 3.02
N PHE A 135 7.35 -22.62 4.28
CA PHE A 135 7.19 -23.93 4.93
C PHE A 135 6.19 -24.82 4.18
N HIS A 136 5.12 -24.24 3.66
CA HIS A 136 4.10 -24.95 2.89
C HIS A 136 4.36 -24.96 1.36
N GLY A 137 5.51 -24.49 0.89
CA GLY A 137 5.89 -24.52 -0.53
C GLY A 137 5.33 -23.38 -1.40
N PHE A 138 4.66 -22.39 -0.81
CA PHE A 138 4.15 -21.19 -1.48
C PHE A 138 5.22 -20.09 -1.62
N ASN A 139 6.36 -20.41 -2.24
CA ASN A 139 7.53 -19.52 -2.30
C ASN A 139 7.29 -18.20 -3.06
N ASP A 140 6.28 -18.16 -3.93
CA ASP A 140 5.93 -16.97 -4.72
C ASP A 140 4.94 -16.04 -4.00
N LEU A 141 4.37 -16.47 -2.87
CA LEU A 141 3.47 -15.66 -2.06
C LEU A 141 4.25 -14.87 -1.01
N TRP A 142 3.97 -13.57 -0.93
CA TRP A 142 4.65 -12.67 0.00
C TRP A 142 3.65 -12.18 1.05
N GLY A 143 4.03 -12.29 2.32
CA GLY A 143 3.21 -11.92 3.47
C GLY A 143 2.72 -10.49 3.39
N GLU A 144 3.56 -9.57 2.91
CA GLU A 144 3.20 -8.18 2.65
C GLU A 144 2.02 -8.06 1.69
N ARG A 145 2.00 -8.86 0.61
CA ARG A 145 0.94 -8.86 -0.40
C ARG A 145 -0.34 -9.48 0.13
N ILE A 146 -0.23 -10.48 0.99
CA ILE A 146 -1.38 -11.07 1.67
C ILE A 146 -2.00 -10.03 2.61
N ILE A 147 -1.19 -9.34 3.43
CA ILE A 147 -1.66 -8.27 4.32
C ILE A 147 -2.29 -7.12 3.51
N ASP A 148 -1.66 -6.72 2.40
CA ASP A 148 -2.21 -5.71 1.49
C ASP A 148 -3.62 -6.08 1.05
N LYS A 149 -3.84 -7.34 0.66
CA LYS A 149 -5.16 -7.82 0.21
C LYS A 149 -6.20 -7.68 1.30
N PHE A 150 -5.86 -8.01 2.55
CA PHE A 150 -6.77 -7.85 3.68
C PHE A 150 -7.04 -6.38 4.03
N LEU A 151 -6.03 -5.52 4.02
CA LEU A 151 -6.20 -4.08 4.23
C LEU A 151 -7.10 -3.46 3.14
N LEU A 152 -6.87 -3.82 1.88
CA LEU A 152 -7.67 -3.35 0.76
C LEU A 152 -9.10 -3.88 0.84
N ALA A 153 -9.29 -5.17 1.12
CA ALA A 153 -10.61 -5.78 1.28
C ALA A 153 -11.41 -5.08 2.39
N ARG A 154 -10.80 -4.92 3.57
CA ARG A 154 -11.41 -4.22 4.71
C ARG A 154 -11.74 -2.76 4.39
N GLY A 155 -10.82 -2.04 3.77
CA GLY A 155 -11.03 -0.65 3.38
C GLY A 155 -12.02 -0.46 2.24
N SER A 156 -12.17 -1.48 1.39
CA SER A 156 -13.17 -1.52 0.32
C SER A 156 -14.54 -1.96 0.81
N TRP A 157 -14.64 -2.53 2.02
CA TRP A 157 -15.92 -2.96 2.55
C TRP A 157 -16.81 -1.73 2.76
N PRO A 158 -18.06 -1.76 2.29
CA PRO A 158 -19.04 -0.71 2.58
C PRO A 158 -19.42 -0.79 4.07
N SER A 159 -18.55 -0.32 4.95
CA SER A 159 -18.80 -0.27 6.38
C SER A 159 -19.32 1.11 6.77
N ARG A 160 -20.35 1.09 7.61
CA ARG A 160 -21.09 2.19 8.26
C ARG A 160 -20.20 3.12 9.10
N VAL A 161 -19.12 3.63 8.55
CA VAL A 161 -18.21 4.57 9.20
C VAL A 161 -18.70 5.98 8.87
N ASN A 162 -19.57 6.51 9.72
CA ASN A 162 -19.88 7.93 9.91
C ASN A 162 -19.71 8.84 8.66
N GLY A 163 -20.74 8.91 7.82
CA GLY A 163 -20.97 10.05 6.93
C GLY A 163 -20.12 10.18 5.65
N PHE A 164 -19.36 9.16 5.25
CA PHE A 164 -18.64 9.17 3.96
C PHE A 164 -19.43 8.43 2.87
N ASP A 165 -20.44 9.08 2.29
CA ASP A 165 -21.36 8.49 1.28
C ASP A 165 -20.75 8.31 -0.14
N GLY A 166 -19.54 8.80 -0.40
CA GLY A 166 -18.99 8.84 -1.75
C GLY A 166 -18.34 7.56 -2.30
N GLY A 167 -18.53 6.38 -1.70
CA GLY A 167 -17.74 5.18 -2.02
C GLY A 167 -18.49 3.89 -2.35
N LEU A 168 -19.81 3.86 -2.22
CA LEU A 168 -20.61 2.62 -2.23
C LEU A 168 -20.61 1.86 -3.56
N ALA A 169 -20.45 2.54 -4.71
CA ALA A 169 -20.44 1.89 -6.02
C ALA A 169 -19.10 1.19 -6.33
N GLU A 170 -17.97 1.85 -6.08
CA GLU A 170 -16.63 1.26 -6.28
C GLU A 170 -16.33 0.18 -5.24
N ALA A 171 -16.76 0.37 -3.99
CA ALA A 171 -16.68 -0.62 -2.91
C ALA A 171 -17.43 -1.91 -3.25
N LYS A 172 -18.65 -1.81 -3.80
CA LYS A 172 -19.42 -2.98 -4.26
C LYS A 172 -18.74 -3.69 -5.41
N VAL A 173 -18.15 -2.99 -6.37
CA VAL A 173 -17.49 -3.61 -7.52
C VAL A 173 -16.21 -4.32 -7.10
N VAL A 174 -15.36 -3.68 -6.29
CA VAL A 174 -14.09 -4.27 -5.82
C VAL A 174 -14.34 -5.37 -4.79
N GLY A 175 -15.24 -5.16 -3.82
CA GLY A 175 -15.69 -6.19 -2.89
C GLY A 175 -16.31 -7.39 -3.61
N ASN A 176 -17.24 -7.18 -4.55
CA ASN A 176 -17.82 -8.28 -5.33
C ASN A 176 -16.77 -8.98 -6.20
N TRP A 177 -15.80 -8.28 -6.79
CA TRP A 177 -14.74 -8.95 -7.56
C TRP A 177 -13.82 -9.79 -6.68
N TYR A 178 -13.49 -9.31 -5.48
CA TYR A 178 -12.65 -10.03 -4.51
C TYR A 178 -13.36 -11.19 -3.82
N LEU A 179 -14.68 -11.10 -3.64
CA LEU A 179 -15.49 -12.07 -2.91
C LEU A 179 -16.19 -13.09 -3.84
N HIS A 180 -16.38 -12.75 -5.13
CA HIS A 180 -16.90 -13.69 -6.14
C HIS A 180 -15.84 -14.62 -6.75
N MET A 181 -14.61 -14.62 -6.25
CA MET A 181 -13.72 -15.78 -6.40
C MET A 181 -14.19 -16.92 -5.46
N GLN A 182 -15.32 -17.52 -5.86
CA GLN A 182 -15.77 -18.89 -5.62
C GLN A 182 -15.85 -19.41 -4.17
N HIS A 183 -16.71 -18.84 -3.32
CA HIS A 183 -17.66 -19.55 -2.42
C HIS A 183 -18.21 -18.56 -1.37
N PRO A 184 -19.51 -18.56 -1.03
CA PRO A 184 -20.08 -17.74 0.05
C PRO A 184 -19.40 -17.96 1.41
N ASP A 185 -18.83 -19.14 1.63
CA ASP A 185 -18.10 -19.49 2.84
C ASP A 185 -16.66 -18.96 2.84
N VAL A 186 -16.07 -18.76 1.66
CA VAL A 186 -14.74 -18.15 1.50
C VAL A 186 -14.83 -16.66 1.80
N GLU A 187 -15.89 -15.97 1.38
CA GLU A 187 -16.13 -14.57 1.77
C GLU A 187 -16.20 -14.41 3.29
N LYS A 188 -17.05 -15.20 3.97
CA LYS A 188 -17.18 -15.14 5.44
C LYS A 188 -15.85 -15.46 6.14
N ARG A 189 -15.11 -16.47 5.66
CA ARG A 189 -13.80 -16.84 6.20
C ARG A 189 -12.74 -15.79 5.93
N LEU A 190 -12.72 -15.15 4.76
CA LEU A 190 -11.80 -14.06 4.43
C LEU A 190 -12.11 -12.81 5.26
N VAL A 191 -13.39 -12.52 5.53
CA VAL A 191 -13.79 -11.42 6.42
C VAL A 191 -13.36 -11.71 7.85
N SER A 192 -13.60 -12.92 8.35
CA SER A 192 -13.12 -13.35 9.67
C SER A 192 -11.60 -13.25 9.74
N LEU A 193 -10.90 -13.81 8.76
CA LEU A 193 -9.44 -13.79 8.70
C LEU A 193 -8.89 -12.36 8.56
N ALA A 194 -9.57 -11.47 7.83
CA ALA A 194 -9.20 -10.06 7.75
C ALA A 194 -9.36 -9.35 9.11
N ALA A 195 -10.42 -9.70 9.85
CA ALA A 195 -10.66 -9.19 11.19
C ALA A 195 -9.63 -9.73 12.19
N ASP A 196 -9.31 -11.02 12.11
CA ASP A 196 -8.32 -11.71 12.95
C ASP A 196 -6.92 -11.17 12.68
N VAL A 197 -6.50 -11.04 11.42
CA VAL A 197 -5.23 -10.42 11.02
C VAL A 197 -5.17 -8.97 11.50
N ALA A 198 -6.26 -8.22 11.35
CA ALA A 198 -6.31 -6.86 11.90
C ALA A 198 -6.18 -6.88 13.43
N GLN A 199 -6.81 -7.80 14.13
CA GLN A 199 -6.73 -7.91 15.59
C GLN A 199 -5.31 -8.28 16.04
N ILE A 200 -4.67 -9.25 15.40
CA ILE A 200 -3.26 -9.64 15.64
C ILE A 200 -2.34 -8.44 15.42
N LEU A 201 -2.54 -7.70 14.32
CA LEU A 201 -1.82 -6.45 14.06
C LEU A 201 -2.11 -5.36 15.11
N ASN A 202 -3.11 -5.47 15.97
CA ASN A 202 -3.41 -4.45 16.98
C ASN A 202 -3.14 -4.90 18.42
N ASP A 203 -2.80 -6.18 18.63
CA ASP A 203 -2.55 -6.71 19.96
C ASP A 203 -1.06 -6.57 20.34
N THR A 204 -0.72 -5.43 20.97
CA THR A 204 0.64 -5.17 21.49
C THR A 204 0.98 -6.00 22.74
N SER A 205 0.10 -6.90 23.17
CA SER A 205 0.25 -7.67 24.41
C SER A 205 0.65 -9.13 24.23
N LEU A 206 0.86 -9.60 22.99
CA LEU A 206 1.34 -10.97 22.76
C LEU A 206 2.84 -11.08 23.12
N PRO A 207 3.21 -11.84 24.16
CA PRO A 207 4.62 -12.13 24.40
C PRO A 207 5.17 -12.94 23.23
N MET A 208 6.28 -12.48 22.65
CA MET A 208 7.09 -13.33 21.78
C MET A 208 7.61 -14.50 22.63
N ASN A 209 6.91 -15.62 22.63
CA ASN A 209 7.44 -16.86 23.19
C ASN A 209 8.51 -17.39 22.24
N SER A 210 9.76 -17.07 22.55
CA SER A 210 10.98 -17.55 21.89
C SER A 210 11.35 -18.99 22.26
N THR A 211 10.37 -19.83 22.56
CA THR A 211 10.59 -21.23 22.95
C THR A 211 9.57 -22.10 22.24
N ASP A 212 9.93 -22.53 21.04
CA ASP A 212 9.77 -23.91 20.55
C ASP A 212 10.43 -24.05 19.17
N LEU A 213 11.76 -23.93 19.18
CA LEU A 213 12.63 -24.54 18.18
C LEU A 213 13.63 -25.41 18.95
N LYS A 214 13.25 -26.65 19.19
CA LYS A 214 14.16 -27.78 19.38
C LYS A 214 14.09 -28.66 18.15
#